data_AF-A0A0B7HMT5-F1
#
_entry.id   AF-A0A0B7HMT5-F1
#
_cell.length_a   1.000
_cell.length_b   1.000
_cell.length_c   1.000
_cell.angle_alpha   90.00
_cell.angle_beta   90.00
_cell.angle_gamma   90.00
#
_symmetry.space_group_name_H-M   'P 1'
#
loop_
_entity.id
_entity.type
_entity.pdbx_description
1 polymer ?
#
loop_
_entity_poly.entity_id
_entity_poly.type
_entity_poly.pdbx_seq_one_letter_code
_entity_poly.pdbx_strand_id
1 'polypeptide(L)'
;MFALKLLSLNLKNCDVVFIQFAEKQKEMYELTNDQRKYFGLEPIDSYWDRVILKGDRHRPDTILYFEGNTIRRHIISTEKEYKEAHYNEQIRNREVLLAKTSRGKEQKLNASTFEKRTPVGVYLSVYEYSSLIIGSY
;
A
#
# COMPACT_ATOMS: atom_id res chain seq x y z
N MET A 1 -14.30 1.65 17.21
CA MET A 1 -13.77 0.71 16.19
C MET A 1 -14.04 1.38 14.87
N PHE A 2 -13.01 1.99 14.27
CA PHE A 2 -13.18 3.10 13.33
C PHE A 2 -12.33 2.93 12.06
N ALA A 3 -12.82 3.46 10.95
CA ALA A 3 -12.21 3.40 9.63
C ALA A 3 -11.74 4.76 9.13
N LEU A 4 -10.66 4.76 8.36
CA LEU A 4 -10.15 5.94 7.67
C LEU A 4 -11.16 6.48 6.63
N LYS A 5 -11.74 7.65 6.89
CA LYS A 5 -12.63 8.40 5.99
C LYS A 5 -11.96 9.73 5.67
N LEU A 6 -11.56 9.92 4.42
CA LEU A 6 -10.99 11.18 3.94
C LEU A 6 -12.14 12.11 3.53
N LEU A 7 -12.36 13.16 4.33
CA LEU A 7 -13.31 14.23 4.00
C LEU A 7 -12.54 15.37 3.32
N SER A 8 -12.90 15.69 2.08
CA SER A 8 -12.44 16.90 1.41
C SER A 8 -13.43 18.04 1.67
N LEU A 9 -12.93 19.15 2.21
CA LEU A 9 -13.68 20.40 2.37
C LEU A 9 -13.09 21.42 1.40
N ASN A 10 -13.91 21.90 0.46
CA ASN A 10 -13.53 22.94 -0.48
C ASN A 10 -13.81 24.32 0.16
N LEU A 11 -12.78 24.90 0.78
CA LEU A 11 -12.86 26.22 1.41
C LEU A 11 -12.35 27.27 0.44
N LYS A 12 -13.20 27.65 -0.53
CA LYS A 12 -13.12 28.79 -1.47
C LYS A 12 -11.81 29.03 -2.26
N ASN A 13 -10.69 28.40 -1.94
CA ASN A 13 -9.38 28.46 -2.61
C ASN A 13 -8.37 27.37 -2.13
N CYS A 14 -8.71 26.53 -1.15
CA CYS A 14 -7.88 25.39 -0.72
C CYS A 14 -8.75 24.13 -0.52
N ASP A 15 -8.32 23.02 -1.11
CA ASP A 15 -8.84 21.69 -0.78
C ASP A 15 -8.15 21.20 0.49
N VAL A 16 -8.90 21.07 1.58
CA VAL A 16 -8.40 20.50 2.84
C VAL A 16 -8.89 19.06 2.94
N VAL A 17 -7.95 18.13 3.02
CA VAL A 17 -8.23 16.70 3.22
C VAL A 17 -8.10 16.36 4.70
N PHE A 18 -9.23 16.14 5.36
CA PHE A 18 -9.27 15.64 6.73
C PHE A 18 -9.29 14.11 6.74
N ILE A 19 -8.38 13.50 7.49
CA ILE A 19 -8.45 12.08 7.80
C ILE A 19 -9.30 11.93 9.07
N GLN A 20 -10.55 11.49 8.95
CA GLN A 20 -11.38 11.17 10.10
C GLN A 20 -11.58 9.66 10.18
N PHE A 21 -11.34 9.08 11.36
CA PHE A 21 -11.68 7.70 11.62
C PHE A 21 -13.19 7.61 11.92
N ALA A 22 -14.03 7.42 10.90
CA ALA A 22 -15.49 7.36 11.05
C ALA A 22 -16.07 6.18 10.28
N GLU A 23 -16.70 5.27 11.03
CA GLU A 23 -17.48 4.08 10.63
C GLU A 23 -16.71 2.74 10.53
N LYS A 24 -17.47 1.64 10.55
CA LYS A 24 -17.02 0.26 10.73
C LYS A 24 -16.68 -0.35 9.36
N GLN A 25 -15.40 -0.50 9.00
CA GLN A 25 -15.00 -1.14 7.72
C GLN A 25 -15.12 -2.66 7.82
N LYS A 26 -15.76 -3.27 6.81
CA LYS A 26 -15.82 -4.72 6.64
C LYS A 26 -14.75 -5.22 5.65
N GLU A 27 -14.17 -4.33 4.86
CA GLU A 27 -13.26 -4.64 3.75
C GLU A 27 -12.01 -3.77 3.80
N MET A 28 -10.95 -4.21 3.13
CA MET A 28 -9.70 -3.44 3.02
C MET A 28 -9.95 -2.16 2.22
N TYR A 29 -9.60 -1.02 2.79
CA TYR A 29 -9.73 0.29 2.14
C TYR A 29 -8.53 0.59 1.25
N GLU A 30 -8.76 1.27 0.12
CA GLU A 30 -7.74 1.74 -0.81
C GLU A 30 -7.99 3.20 -1.15
N LEU A 31 -6.91 4.00 -1.23
CA LEU A 31 -7.02 5.35 -1.75
C LEU A 31 -7.46 5.33 -3.22
N THR A 32 -8.23 6.33 -3.62
CA THR A 32 -8.45 6.61 -5.04
C THR A 32 -7.22 7.29 -5.65
N ASN A 33 -7.06 7.25 -6.96
CA ASN A 33 -5.96 7.96 -7.62
C ASN A 33 -6.00 9.47 -7.39
N ASP A 34 -7.19 10.06 -7.21
CA ASP A 34 -7.29 11.47 -6.85
C ASP A 34 -6.85 11.74 -5.42
N GLN A 35 -7.17 10.84 -4.48
CA GLN A 35 -6.68 10.95 -3.10
C GLN A 35 -5.15 10.80 -3.01
N ARG A 36 -4.57 9.88 -3.79
CA ARG A 36 -3.11 9.65 -3.84
C ARG A 36 -2.30 10.90 -4.18
N LYS A 37 -2.83 11.77 -5.04
CA LYS A 37 -2.19 13.05 -5.43
C LYS A 37 -1.85 13.92 -4.24
N TYR A 38 -2.73 13.99 -3.23
CA TYR A 38 -2.52 14.80 -2.03
C TYR A 38 -1.40 14.28 -1.13
N PHE A 39 -1.01 13.01 -1.28
CA PHE A 39 0.04 12.36 -0.51
C PHE A 39 1.33 12.17 -1.31
N GLY A 40 1.40 12.67 -2.55
CA GLY A 40 2.55 12.46 -3.43
C GLY A 40 2.74 11.01 -3.89
N LEU A 41 1.70 10.18 -3.79
CA LEU A 41 1.71 8.80 -4.26
C LEU A 41 1.41 8.78 -5.76
N GLU A 42 2.14 7.97 -6.53
CA GLU A 42 1.84 7.76 -7.95
C GLU A 42 0.47 7.10 -8.10
N PRO A 43 -0.29 7.38 -9.17
CA PRO A 43 -1.54 6.69 -9.43
C PRO A 43 -1.32 5.19 -9.65
N ILE A 44 -2.37 4.41 -9.43
CA ILE A 44 -2.44 3.00 -9.81
C ILE A 44 -3.14 2.92 -11.17
N ASP A 45 -2.47 2.37 -12.17
CA ASP A 45 -3.05 2.21 -13.48
C ASP A 45 -4.15 1.15 -13.51
N SER A 46 -5.16 1.38 -14.36
CA SER A 46 -6.32 0.51 -14.48
C SER A 46 -6.02 -0.88 -15.03
N TYR A 47 -4.89 -1.04 -15.73
CA TYR A 47 -4.43 -2.32 -16.27
C TYR A 47 -3.59 -3.13 -15.28
N TRP A 48 -3.27 -2.59 -14.10
CA TRP A 48 -2.53 -3.33 -13.08
C TRP A 48 -3.43 -4.37 -12.40
N ASP A 49 -2.87 -5.56 -12.20
CA ASP A 49 -3.60 -6.65 -11.57
C ASP A 49 -3.59 -6.50 -10.05
N ARG A 50 -4.79 -6.41 -9.47
CA ARG A 50 -4.97 -6.37 -8.02
C ARG A 50 -5.05 -7.78 -7.44
N VAL A 51 -4.20 -8.10 -6.47
CA VAL A 51 -4.16 -9.42 -5.81
C VAL A 51 -4.06 -9.25 -4.31
N ILE A 52 -4.81 -10.07 -3.56
CA ILE A 52 -4.66 -10.17 -2.11
C ILE A 52 -3.53 -11.16 -1.78
N LEU A 53 -2.46 -10.65 -1.19
CA LEU A 53 -1.43 -11.48 -0.57
C LEU A 53 -1.88 -11.85 0.84
N LYS A 54 -2.10 -13.14 1.07
CA LYS A 54 -2.48 -13.65 2.39
C LYS A 54 -1.38 -13.40 3.41
N GLY A 55 -1.81 -12.89 4.55
CA GLY A 55 -0.99 -12.66 5.73
C GLY A 55 -0.56 -13.97 6.40
N ASP A 56 0.02 -13.83 7.59
CA ASP A 56 0.39 -14.94 8.45
C ASP A 56 -0.04 -14.64 9.90
N ARG A 57 0.40 -15.44 10.88
CA ARG A 57 0.05 -15.25 12.29
C ARG A 57 0.33 -13.84 12.82
N HIS A 58 1.29 -13.13 12.24
CA HIS A 58 1.76 -11.83 12.70
C HIS A 58 1.48 -10.69 11.72
N ARG A 59 1.07 -10.99 10.48
CA ARG A 59 0.87 -10.01 9.41
C ARG A 59 -0.56 -10.09 8.89
N PRO A 60 -1.25 -8.95 8.68
CA PRO A 60 -2.56 -8.95 8.06
C PRO A 60 -2.48 -9.37 6.58
N ASP A 61 -3.64 -9.64 5.98
CA ASP A 61 -3.76 -9.69 4.53
C ASP A 61 -3.43 -8.31 3.93
N THR A 62 -2.80 -8.32 2.76
CA THR A 62 -2.34 -7.09 2.09
C THR A 62 -2.68 -7.11 0.61
N ILE A 63 -2.71 -5.94 -0.02
CA ILE A 63 -2.99 -5.78 -1.44
C ILE A 63 -1.67 -5.57 -2.16
N LEU A 64 -1.46 -6.33 -3.23
CA LEU A 64 -0.40 -6.10 -4.19
C LEU A 64 -1.01 -5.72 -5.53
N TYR A 65 -0.44 -4.69 -6.16
CA TYR A 65 -0.70 -4.41 -7.57
C TYR A 65 0.49 -4.81 -8.43
N PHE A 66 0.19 -5.53 -9.49
CA PHE A 66 1.16 -6.02 -10.45
C PHE A 66 1.04 -5.29 -11.79
N GLU A 67 2.17 -4.81 -12.27
CA GLU A 67 2.36 -4.44 -13.66
C GLU A 67 3.04 -5.61 -14.38
N GLY A 68 2.24 -6.50 -14.97
CA GLY A 68 2.73 -7.75 -15.55
C GLY A 68 3.45 -8.62 -14.50
N ASN A 69 4.77 -8.74 -14.62
CA ASN A 69 5.62 -9.51 -13.70
C ASN A 69 6.33 -8.63 -12.64
N THR A 70 5.88 -7.40 -12.45
CA THR A 70 6.47 -6.46 -11.49
C THR A 70 5.47 -6.09 -10.42
N ILE A 71 5.80 -6.26 -9.14
CA ILE A 71 5.01 -5.67 -8.05
C ILE A 71 5.35 -4.19 -7.98
N ARG A 72 4.33 -3.34 -8.18
CA ARG A 72 4.45 -1.88 -8.19
C ARG A 72 3.89 -1.22 -6.95
N ARG A 73 2.88 -1.81 -6.32
CA ARG A 73 2.25 -1.25 -5.12
C ARG A 73 2.02 -2.31 -4.07
N HIS A 74 2.19 -1.91 -2.82
CA HIS A 74 1.77 -2.66 -1.65
C HIS A 74 0.90 -1.78 -0.76
N ILE A 75 -0.26 -2.30 -0.36
CA ILE A 75 -1.19 -1.61 0.53
C ILE A 75 -1.51 -2.53 1.71
N ILE A 76 -1.29 -2.01 2.91
CA ILE A 76 -1.79 -2.57 4.17
C ILE A 76 -2.94 -1.68 4.60
N SER A 77 -4.12 -2.26 4.75
CA SER A 77 -5.31 -1.53 5.19
C SER A 77 -6.02 -2.36 6.24
N THR A 78 -5.88 -1.93 7.49
CA THR A 78 -6.48 -2.54 8.67
C THR A 78 -7.20 -1.49 9.49
N GLU A 79 -7.90 -1.91 10.53
CA GLU A 79 -8.54 -0.98 11.47
C GLU A 79 -7.54 -0.05 12.18
N LYS A 80 -6.29 -0.51 12.34
CA LYS A 80 -5.27 0.20 13.14
C LYS A 80 -4.32 1.04 12.30
N GLU A 81 -4.17 0.71 11.03
CA GLU A 81 -3.22 1.36 10.14
C GLU A 81 -3.60 1.27 8.67
N TYR A 82 -3.21 2.32 7.95
CA TYR A 82 -3.11 2.36 6.50
C TYR A 82 -1.65 2.59 6.12
N LYS A 83 -1.06 1.71 5.31
CA LYS A 83 0.27 1.90 4.73
C LYS A 83 0.21 1.66 3.24
N GLU A 84 0.87 2.52 2.49
CA GLU A 84 0.98 2.40 1.05
C GLU A 84 2.39 2.78 0.61
N ALA A 85 3.05 1.88 -0.12
CA ALA A 85 4.42 2.06 -0.57
C ALA A 85 4.62 1.51 -1.99
N HIS A 86 5.52 2.14 -2.76
CA HIS A 86 5.87 1.71 -4.10
C HIS A 86 6.96 0.66 -4.08
N TYR A 87 6.94 -0.21 -5.09
CA TYR A 87 7.90 -1.29 -5.26
C TYR A 87 8.31 -1.41 -6.73
N ASN A 88 9.43 -2.11 -6.94
CA ASN A 88 9.89 -2.53 -8.26
C ASN A 88 10.44 -3.96 -8.17
N GLU A 89 9.64 -4.86 -7.60
CA GLU A 89 10.07 -6.25 -7.36
C GLU A 89 9.63 -7.15 -8.50
N GLN A 90 10.59 -7.80 -9.15
CA GLN A 90 10.33 -8.76 -10.22
C GLN A 90 9.88 -10.10 -9.64
N ILE A 91 8.87 -10.69 -10.28
CA ILE A 91 8.32 -12.00 -9.92
C ILE A 91 8.31 -12.95 -11.12
N ARG A 92 8.20 -14.24 -10.82
CA ARG A 92 7.90 -15.28 -11.80
C ARG A 92 6.64 -16.02 -11.37
N ASN A 93 5.71 -16.17 -12.32
CA ASN A 93 4.44 -16.90 -12.16
C ASN A 93 3.60 -16.47 -10.94
N ARG A 94 3.72 -15.22 -10.47
CA ARG A 94 3.04 -14.70 -9.27
C ARG A 94 3.30 -15.46 -7.96
N GLU A 95 4.30 -16.33 -7.95
CA GLU A 95 4.60 -17.19 -6.80
C GLU A 95 6.03 -17.06 -6.31
N VAL A 96 6.94 -16.57 -7.16
CA VAL A 96 8.37 -16.50 -6.86
C VAL A 96 8.83 -15.06 -6.99
N LEU A 97 9.33 -14.49 -5.90
CA LEU A 97 10.10 -13.26 -5.91
C LEU A 97 11.51 -13.53 -6.41
N LEU A 98 11.92 -12.84 -7.46
CA LEU A 98 13.26 -12.94 -8.00
C LEU A 98 14.29 -12.31 -7.05
N ALA A 99 15.54 -12.75 -7.19
CA ALA A 99 16.67 -12.16 -6.50
C ALA A 99 16.97 -10.75 -7.06
N LYS A 100 17.32 -9.80 -6.18
CA LYS A 100 17.75 -8.46 -6.63
C LYS A 100 19.14 -8.46 -7.28
N THR A 101 19.99 -9.41 -6.88
CA THR A 101 21.38 -9.50 -7.34
C THR A 101 21.65 -10.88 -7.91
N SER A 102 22.69 -11.00 -8.74
CA SER A 102 23.11 -12.27 -9.35
C SER A 102 23.50 -13.35 -8.34
N ARG A 103 23.83 -12.96 -7.10
CA ARG A 103 24.15 -13.89 -6.00
C ARG A 103 22.99 -14.11 -5.04
N GLY A 104 21.90 -13.36 -5.18
CA GLY A 104 20.73 -13.51 -4.32
C GLY A 104 19.97 -14.80 -4.63
N LYS A 105 19.20 -15.27 -3.65
CA LYS A 105 18.35 -16.44 -3.81
C LYS A 105 16.91 -15.99 -4.11
N GLU A 106 16.28 -16.66 -5.06
CA GLU A 106 14.84 -16.53 -5.28
C GLU A 106 14.05 -17.06 -4.07
N GLN A 107 12.92 -16.43 -3.79
CA GLN A 107 12.10 -16.78 -2.63
C GLN A 107 10.64 -16.91 -3.05
N LYS A 108 9.91 -17.81 -2.39
CA LYS A 108 8.45 -17.86 -2.54
C LYS A 108 7.84 -16.52 -2.11
N LEU A 109 6.92 -15.98 -2.89
CA LEU A 109 6.13 -14.81 -2.55
C LEU A 109 5.16 -15.16 -1.41
N ASN A 110 5.40 -14.59 -0.23
CA ASN A 110 4.52 -14.62 0.94
C ASN A 110 4.76 -13.36 1.78
N ALA A 111 3.90 -13.10 2.77
CA ALA A 111 3.98 -11.86 3.56
C ALA A 111 5.36 -11.65 4.21
N SER A 112 5.96 -12.70 4.80
CA SER A 112 7.26 -12.64 5.47
C SER A 112 8.45 -12.41 4.53
N THR A 113 8.44 -13.02 3.34
CA THR A 113 9.50 -12.80 2.34
C THR A 113 9.36 -11.45 1.65
N PHE A 114 8.14 -10.97 1.46
CA PHE A 114 7.86 -9.69 0.82
C PHE A 114 8.17 -8.50 1.72
N GLU A 115 7.91 -8.57 3.03
CA GLU A 115 8.23 -7.50 3.99
C GLU A 115 9.74 -7.16 4.04
N LYS A 116 10.61 -8.13 3.68
CA LYS A 116 12.06 -7.90 3.59
C LYS A 116 12.47 -7.08 2.37
N ARG A 117 11.55 -6.84 1.43
CA ARG A 117 11.81 -6.05 0.23
C ARG A 117 11.78 -4.58 0.61
N THR A 118 12.83 -3.89 0.20
CA THR A 118 12.92 -2.43 0.34
C THR A 118 11.95 -1.78 -0.64
N PRO A 119 11.00 -0.96 -0.17
CA PRO A 119 10.20 -0.13 -1.04
C PRO A 119 11.04 0.94 -1.73
N VAL A 120 10.44 1.69 -2.63
CA VAL A 120 11.07 2.80 -3.36
C VAL A 120 10.14 4.01 -3.34
N GLY A 121 10.72 5.20 -3.53
CA GLY A 121 9.96 6.44 -3.69
C GLY A 121 9.12 6.80 -2.47
N VAL A 122 8.06 7.58 -2.71
CA VAL A 122 7.18 8.10 -1.66
C VAL A 122 6.38 6.98 -1.01
N TYR A 123 6.19 7.05 0.30
CA TYR A 123 5.29 6.18 1.03
C TYR A 123 4.41 6.97 1.98
N LEU A 124 3.25 6.38 2.30
CA LEU A 124 2.30 6.88 3.28
C LEU A 124 2.15 5.86 4.40
N SER A 125 2.12 6.32 5.64
CA SER A 125 1.74 5.52 6.80
C SER A 125 0.86 6.34 7.72
N VAL A 126 -0.33 5.82 8.02
CA VAL A 126 -1.31 6.43 8.91
C VAL A 126 -1.68 5.43 9.98
N TYR A 127 -1.58 5.84 11.25
CA TYR A 127 -1.88 4.99 12.40
C TYR A 127 -3.07 5.55 13.20
N GLU A 128 -3.89 4.68 13.76
CA GLU A 128 -5.16 5.01 14.44
C GLU A 128 -5.07 6.11 15.51
N TYR A 129 -3.93 6.22 16.21
CA TYR A 129 -3.81 7.08 17.41
C TYR A 129 -2.57 7.97 17.49
N SER A 130 -1.71 8.05 16.46
CA SER A 130 -0.36 8.58 16.71
C SER A 130 0.25 9.45 15.63
N SER A 131 0.07 9.14 14.34
CA SER A 131 0.84 9.83 13.31
C SER A 131 0.35 9.55 11.88
N LEU A 132 0.51 10.59 11.06
CA LEU A 132 0.57 10.51 9.61
C LEU A 132 2.01 10.77 9.21
N ILE A 133 2.59 9.86 8.45
CA ILE A 133 3.96 9.94 7.94
C ILE A 133 3.90 9.86 6.43
N ILE A 134 4.47 10.88 5.79
CA ILE A 134 4.82 10.85 4.37
C ILE A 134 6.34 10.94 4.33
N GLY A 135 6.97 9.96 3.70
CA GLY A 135 8.41 9.93 3.53
C GLY A 135 8.79 9.43 2.16
N SER A 136 10.08 9.39 1.89
CA SER A 136 10.65 8.68 0.73
C SER A 136 11.74 7.74 1.22
N TYR A 137 11.86 6.59 0.58
CA TYR A 137 13.02 5.72 0.69
C TYR A 137 14.20 6.23 -0.12
#